data_AF-A0A6P9E4A8-F1
#
_entry.id   AF-A0A6P9E4A8-F1
#
_cell.length_a   1.000
_cell.length_b   1.000
_cell.length_c   1.000
_cell.angle_alpha   90.00
_cell.angle_beta   90.00
_cell.angle_gamma   90.00
#
_symmetry.space_group_name_H-M   'P 1'
#
loop_
_entity.id
_entity.type
_entity.pdbx_description
1 polymer ?
#
loop_
_entity_poly.entity_id
_entity_poly.type
_entity_poly.pdbx_seq_one_letter_code
_entity_poly.pdbx_strand_id
1 'polypeptide(L)'
;MLPAAVRRWLHRPKRSDPRLLSQFFYADERVTQVVTEINCLDVETDPQQYLTLLNQLHLSQAELLAIIEQIMEECIPKERHGRDYVIKFPEDLLVDNLRNHMLFAAECLMARTYIDVEEADGVRLRPLAKDLLCSLEVVRMVLREQSLNQPGPYSETIRRALIRFDVLFAEFELSYVSSLVSVKSPEEIYRQQEIVVLFCETVARALKLGYLTQEMIDGYEPQLMFTIPRLAIISGLLIYPDGPLNLERRPEEISRVFSPFYVLLRKIRDLLRVLSKEELYKLEKRVLNECTADSQPCRNRECACPSVPRPFVQASDSAQRGMFTDIPLNSRWLELRGRYRNIEDMIHTLFVCISGVADQLQTNFASDLRSILKSVFKIVTSQVEELEVTDTGRATTDKPQLY
;
A
#
# COMPACT_ATOMS: atom_id res chain seq x y z
N MET A 1 -13.00 48.17 34.33
CA MET A 1 -13.10 47.15 33.26
C MET A 1 -12.09 47.49 32.18
N LEU A 2 -10.96 46.78 32.10
CA LEU A 2 -9.99 47.01 31.03
C LEU A 2 -10.62 46.67 29.67
N PRO A 3 -10.42 47.48 28.61
CA PRO A 3 -10.92 47.19 27.27
C PRO A 3 -10.51 45.79 26.83
N ALA A 4 -11.36 45.09 26.07
CA ALA A 4 -11.10 43.72 25.61
C ALA A 4 -9.75 43.61 24.88
N ALA A 5 -9.35 44.64 24.14
CA ALA A 5 -8.04 44.72 23.47
C ALA A 5 -6.86 44.76 24.45
N VAL A 6 -6.98 45.50 25.56
CA VAL A 6 -5.93 45.60 26.58
C VAL A 6 -5.80 44.31 27.38
N ARG A 7 -6.91 43.63 27.65
CA ARG A 7 -6.89 42.28 28.24
C ARG A 7 -6.23 41.25 27.32
N ARG A 8 -6.57 41.24 26.03
CA ARG A 8 -5.94 40.36 25.04
C ARG A 8 -4.44 40.61 24.89
N TRP A 9 -3.99 41.86 25.03
CA TRP A 9 -2.56 42.19 25.01
C TRP A 9 -1.84 41.71 26.28
N LEU A 10 -2.47 41.82 27.45
CA LEU A 10 -1.92 41.38 28.74
C LEU A 10 -1.82 39.85 28.89
N HIS A 11 -2.69 39.10 28.22
CA HIS A 11 -2.71 37.62 28.30
C HIS A 11 -2.05 36.93 27.11
N ARG A 12 -1.26 37.68 26.32
CA ARG A 12 -0.50 37.09 25.22
C ARG A 12 0.50 36.08 25.80
N PRO A 13 0.55 34.83 25.28
CA PRO A 13 1.55 33.86 25.72
C PRO A 13 2.97 34.37 25.42
N LYS A 14 3.99 33.75 26.04
CA LYS A 14 5.39 34.09 25.77
C LYS A 14 5.90 33.24 24.61
N ARG A 15 6.71 33.82 23.71
CA ARG A 15 7.34 33.09 22.59
C ARG A 15 8.20 31.90 23.00
N SER A 16 8.72 31.90 24.22
CA SER A 16 9.53 30.82 24.77
C SER A 16 8.73 29.75 25.53
N ASP A 17 7.40 29.88 25.61
CA ASP A 17 6.56 28.88 26.29
C ASP A 17 6.40 27.64 25.40
N PRO A 18 6.84 26.44 25.87
CA PRO A 18 6.81 25.22 25.08
C PRO A 18 5.42 24.60 24.95
N ARG A 19 4.38 25.12 25.62
CA ARG A 19 3.02 24.55 25.57
C ARG A 19 2.41 24.65 24.17
N LEU A 20 1.66 23.62 23.77
CA LEU A 20 1.02 23.56 22.44
C LEU A 20 0.10 24.76 22.15
N LEU A 21 -0.67 25.23 23.14
CA LEU A 21 -1.52 26.42 22.97
C LEU A 21 -0.71 27.71 22.69
N SER A 22 0.50 27.81 23.23
CA SER A 22 1.40 28.94 22.95
C SER A 22 1.98 28.83 21.54
N GLN A 23 2.47 27.63 21.18
CA GLN A 23 2.98 27.35 19.82
C GLN A 23 1.89 27.62 18.77
N PHE A 24 0.68 27.12 19.01
CA PHE A 24 -0.49 27.34 18.17
C PHE A 24 -0.75 28.83 17.96
N PHE A 25 -0.77 29.63 19.04
CA PHE A 25 -1.06 31.06 18.96
C PHE A 25 -0.12 31.79 18.00
N TYR A 26 1.18 31.49 18.03
CA TYR A 26 2.16 32.12 17.15
C TYR A 26 2.15 31.57 15.72
N ALA A 27 1.93 30.28 15.54
CA ALA A 27 1.77 29.68 14.21
C ALA A 27 0.54 30.26 13.50
N ASP A 28 -0.55 30.42 14.24
CA ASP A 28 -1.80 30.99 13.76
C ASP A 28 -1.69 32.50 13.46
N GLU A 29 -0.98 33.28 14.30
CA GLU A 29 -0.63 34.68 13.96
C GLU A 29 0.19 34.76 12.67
N ARG A 30 1.13 33.84 12.46
CA ARG A 30 1.95 33.80 11.24
C ARG A 30 1.11 33.55 9.99
N VAL A 31 0.20 32.58 10.03
CA VAL A 31 -0.73 32.31 8.92
C VAL A 31 -1.57 33.57 8.63
N THR A 32 -2.16 34.18 9.66
CA THR A 32 -2.96 35.41 9.48
C THR A 32 -2.13 36.55 8.90
N GLN A 33 -0.88 36.72 9.34
CA GLN A 33 0.02 37.73 8.81
C GLN A 33 0.29 37.50 7.31
N VAL A 34 0.71 36.30 6.92
CA VAL A 34 1.02 36.00 5.50
C VAL A 34 -0.22 36.18 4.63
N VAL A 35 -1.40 35.73 5.06
CA VAL A 35 -2.66 35.95 4.34
C VAL A 35 -2.96 37.45 4.16
N THR A 36 -2.73 38.27 5.20
CA THR A 36 -2.93 39.72 5.09
C THR A 36 -1.93 40.36 4.13
N GLU A 37 -0.68 39.90 4.10
CA GLU A 37 0.33 40.39 3.16
C GLU A 37 -0.03 40.02 1.71
N ILE A 38 -0.51 38.80 1.47
CA ILE A 38 -1.00 38.36 0.15
C ILE A 38 -2.18 39.24 -0.31
N ASN A 39 -3.17 39.49 0.55
CA ASN A 39 -4.34 40.29 0.20
C ASN A 39 -4.02 41.76 -0.08
N CYS A 40 -2.91 42.28 0.46
CA CYS A 40 -2.43 43.63 0.23
C CYS A 40 -1.51 43.75 -0.99
N LEU A 41 -1.07 42.63 -1.57
CA LEU A 41 -0.15 42.61 -2.70
C LEU A 41 -0.91 42.78 -4.01
N ASP A 42 -0.42 43.67 -4.87
CA ASP A 42 -0.85 43.74 -6.26
C ASP A 42 -0.03 42.78 -7.11
N VAL A 43 -0.65 41.66 -7.50
CA VAL A 43 -0.02 40.56 -8.24
C VAL A 43 0.52 41.01 -9.60
N GLU A 44 -0.06 42.03 -10.21
CA GLU A 44 0.41 42.56 -11.49
C GLU A 44 1.76 43.28 -11.36
N THR A 45 2.04 43.83 -10.17
CA THR A 45 3.25 44.63 -9.91
C THR A 45 4.44 43.78 -9.45
N ASP A 46 4.20 42.71 -8.67
CA ASP A 46 5.27 41.85 -8.16
C ASP A 46 4.85 40.36 -8.07
N PRO A 47 4.88 39.63 -9.19
CA PRO A 47 4.52 38.21 -9.21
C PRO A 47 5.52 37.31 -8.47
N GLN A 48 6.79 37.73 -8.34
CA GLN A 48 7.82 36.96 -7.62
C GLN A 48 7.56 36.99 -6.10
N GLN A 49 7.18 38.15 -5.58
CA GLN A 49 6.78 38.29 -4.18
C GLN A 49 5.52 37.50 -3.87
N TYR A 50 4.54 37.45 -4.80
CA TYR A 50 3.35 36.62 -4.63
C TYR A 50 3.69 35.14 -4.45
N LEU A 51 4.56 34.59 -5.31
CA LEU A 51 5.00 33.19 -5.21
C LEU A 51 5.77 32.91 -3.89
N THR A 52 6.56 33.88 -3.44
CA THR A 52 7.29 33.77 -2.16
C THR A 52 6.32 33.73 -0.98
N LEU A 53 5.32 34.62 -0.96
CA LEU A 53 4.29 34.64 0.08
C LEU A 53 3.41 33.39 0.04
N LEU A 54 3.08 32.88 -1.15
CA LEU A 54 2.34 31.62 -1.31
C LEU A 54 3.09 30.43 -0.70
N ASN A 55 4.41 30.35 -0.95
CA ASN A 55 5.24 29.32 -0.33
C ASN A 55 5.31 29.49 1.21
N GLN A 56 5.45 30.73 1.70
CA GLN A 56 5.39 31.00 3.14
C GLN A 56 4.05 30.62 3.76
N LEU A 57 2.95 30.85 3.03
CA LEU A 57 1.62 30.44 3.45
C LEU A 57 1.55 28.93 3.61
N HIS A 58 1.99 28.16 2.62
CA HIS A 58 2.01 26.69 2.71
C HIS A 58 2.84 26.17 3.88
N LEU A 59 4.05 26.72 4.08
CA LEU A 59 4.89 26.32 5.21
C LEU A 59 4.24 26.65 6.57
N SER A 60 3.63 27.83 6.69
CA SER A 60 2.95 28.23 7.92
C SER A 60 1.66 27.45 8.19
N GLN A 61 0.91 27.07 7.15
CA GLN A 61 -0.26 26.19 7.25
C GLN A 61 0.14 24.78 7.67
N ALA A 62 1.22 24.23 7.12
CA ALA A 62 1.74 22.92 7.50
C ALA A 62 2.16 22.88 8.97
N GLU A 63 2.87 23.92 9.44
CA GLU A 63 3.24 24.05 10.86
C GLU A 63 2.01 24.16 11.76
N LEU A 64 1.02 24.97 11.36
CA LEU A 64 -0.24 25.11 12.10
C LEU A 64 -0.98 23.77 12.21
N LEU A 65 -1.09 23.04 11.11
CA LEU A 65 -1.76 21.74 11.08
C LEU A 65 -1.04 20.72 11.94
N ALA A 66 0.30 20.68 11.90
CA ALA A 66 1.10 19.79 12.75
C ALA A 66 0.88 20.06 14.25
N ILE A 67 0.74 21.33 14.65
CA ILE A 67 0.43 21.70 16.04
C ILE A 67 -1.01 21.28 16.38
N ILE A 68 -1.98 21.49 15.49
CA ILE A 68 -3.37 21.05 15.70
C ILE A 68 -3.43 19.53 15.87
N GLU A 69 -2.65 18.78 15.09
CA GLU A 69 -2.49 17.34 15.28
C GLU A 69 -1.96 17.04 16.68
N GLN A 70 -0.82 17.59 17.10
CA GLN A 70 -0.33 17.36 18.47
C GLN A 70 -1.38 17.68 19.56
N ILE A 71 -2.20 18.71 19.35
CA ILE A 71 -3.32 19.05 20.25
C ILE A 71 -4.42 17.98 20.21
N MET A 72 -4.77 17.44 19.03
CA MET A 72 -5.74 16.33 18.92
C MET A 72 -5.25 15.07 19.62
N GLU A 73 -3.95 14.80 19.58
CA GLU A 73 -3.32 13.63 20.19
C GLU A 73 -3.41 13.71 21.72
N GLU A 74 -3.30 14.92 22.29
CA GLU A 74 -3.51 15.16 23.72
C GLU A 74 -5.00 15.25 24.11
N CYS A 75 -5.84 15.87 23.28
CA CYS A 75 -7.22 16.22 23.63
C CYS A 75 -8.25 15.12 23.33
N ILE A 76 -8.09 14.39 22.21
CA ILE A 76 -9.07 13.42 21.70
C ILE A 76 -8.45 12.08 21.26
N PRO A 77 -7.53 11.47 22.04
CA PRO A 77 -6.77 10.29 21.60
C PRO A 77 -7.63 9.06 21.22
N LYS A 78 -8.84 8.93 21.80
CA LYS A 78 -9.75 7.79 21.57
C LYS A 78 -10.94 8.12 20.67
N GLU A 79 -11.08 9.38 20.28
CA GLU A 79 -12.24 9.88 19.52
C GLU A 79 -11.87 10.29 18.10
N ARG A 80 -10.62 10.02 17.69
CA ARG A 80 -10.15 10.19 16.31
C ARG A 80 -10.96 9.29 15.37
N HIS A 81 -11.30 9.85 14.21
CA HIS A 81 -11.95 9.13 13.14
C HIS A 81 -11.00 8.08 12.56
N GLY A 82 -11.52 6.86 12.37
CA GLY A 82 -10.79 5.74 11.80
C GLY A 82 -10.38 6.03 10.36
N ARG A 83 -9.11 5.78 10.04
CA ARG A 83 -8.53 6.00 8.71
C ARG A 83 -8.24 4.69 7.98
N ASP A 84 -8.99 3.64 8.30
CA ASP A 84 -8.83 2.30 7.70
C ASP A 84 -8.96 2.33 6.17
N TYR A 85 -9.67 3.32 5.63
CA TYR A 85 -9.79 3.55 4.19
C TYR A 85 -8.45 3.83 3.50
N VAL A 86 -7.41 4.26 4.22
CA VAL A 86 -6.07 4.53 3.69
C VAL A 86 -5.46 3.27 3.05
N ILE A 87 -5.86 2.07 3.48
CA ILE A 87 -5.45 0.81 2.83
C ILE A 87 -5.87 0.72 1.36
N LYS A 88 -6.89 1.49 0.96
CA LYS A 88 -7.39 1.54 -0.41
C LYS A 88 -6.55 2.47 -1.30
N PHE A 89 -5.73 3.33 -0.71
CA PHE A 89 -4.95 4.31 -1.44
C PHE A 89 -3.68 3.68 -2.04
N PRO A 90 -3.28 4.10 -3.25
CA PRO A 90 -1.97 3.77 -3.79
C PRO A 90 -0.84 4.17 -2.84
N GLU A 91 0.18 3.33 -2.72
CA GLU A 91 1.33 3.63 -1.85
C GLU A 91 2.07 4.91 -2.24
N ASP A 92 2.09 5.25 -3.54
CA ASP A 92 2.74 6.46 -4.05
C ASP A 92 2.07 7.76 -3.55
N LEU A 93 0.83 7.69 -3.05
CA LEU A 93 0.13 8.83 -2.44
C LEU A 93 0.36 8.93 -0.92
N LEU A 94 0.88 7.89 -0.28
CA LEU A 94 1.09 7.83 1.18
C LEU A 94 2.40 8.53 1.60
N VAL A 95 2.74 9.62 0.93
CA VAL A 95 3.94 10.43 1.21
C VAL A 95 3.72 11.24 2.49
N ASP A 96 4.81 11.47 3.24
CA ASP A 96 4.85 12.52 4.26
C ASP A 96 4.32 13.81 3.64
N ASN A 97 3.28 14.42 4.23
CA ASN A 97 2.52 15.59 3.76
C ASN A 97 1.18 15.36 3.06
N LEU A 98 0.63 14.14 2.95
CA LEU A 98 -0.71 13.95 2.34
C LEU A 98 -1.75 14.92 2.91
N ARG A 99 -1.75 15.12 4.23
CA ARG A 99 -2.68 16.04 4.92
C ARG A 99 -2.51 17.50 4.50
N ASN A 100 -1.28 17.97 4.34
CA ASN A 100 -1.00 19.32 3.84
C ASN A 100 -1.53 19.49 2.41
N HIS A 101 -1.35 18.46 1.57
CA HIS A 101 -1.91 18.45 0.21
C HIS A 101 -3.44 18.46 0.23
N MET A 102 -4.09 17.80 1.17
CA MET A 102 -5.56 17.84 1.29
C MET A 102 -6.05 19.24 1.64
N LEU A 103 -5.38 19.95 2.55
CA LEU A 103 -5.75 21.32 2.88
C LEU A 103 -5.60 22.25 1.67
N PHE A 104 -4.47 22.15 0.96
CA PHE A 104 -4.24 22.90 -0.27
C PHE A 104 -5.28 22.57 -1.36
N ALA A 105 -5.61 21.30 -1.54
CA ALA A 105 -6.63 20.86 -2.49
C ALA A 105 -8.02 21.45 -2.17
N ALA A 106 -8.39 21.51 -0.88
CA ALA A 106 -9.62 22.13 -0.44
C ALA A 106 -9.65 23.64 -0.75
N GLU A 107 -8.55 24.35 -0.52
CA GLU A 107 -8.42 25.77 -0.83
C GLU A 107 -8.53 26.04 -2.33
N CYS A 108 -7.83 25.26 -3.16
CA CYS A 108 -7.94 25.35 -4.62
C CYS A 108 -9.38 25.09 -5.11
N LEU A 109 -10.07 24.09 -4.54
CA LEU A 109 -11.47 23.77 -4.90
C LEU A 109 -12.40 24.95 -4.62
N MET A 110 -12.15 25.66 -3.51
CA MET A 110 -12.92 26.85 -3.13
C MET A 110 -12.57 28.07 -3.97
N ALA A 111 -11.30 28.25 -4.31
CA ALA A 111 -10.81 29.32 -5.18
C ALA A 111 -11.20 29.12 -6.66
N ARG A 112 -11.71 27.93 -7.03
CA ARG A 112 -12.00 27.51 -8.41
C ARG A 112 -10.77 27.63 -9.32
N THR A 113 -9.59 27.43 -8.75
CA THR A 113 -8.34 27.30 -9.51
C THR A 113 -8.29 25.92 -10.15
N TYR A 114 -7.40 25.74 -11.15
CA TYR A 114 -7.25 24.45 -11.81
C TYR A 114 -6.80 23.37 -10.83
N ILE A 115 -7.48 22.24 -10.85
CA ILE A 115 -7.17 21.05 -10.06
C ILE A 115 -7.35 19.86 -11.00
N ASP A 116 -6.50 18.85 -10.86
CA ASP A 116 -6.55 17.58 -11.62
C ASP A 116 -7.74 16.70 -11.21
N VAL A 117 -8.95 17.25 -11.17
CA VAL A 117 -10.20 16.57 -10.80
C VAL A 117 -11.23 16.86 -11.89
N GLU A 118 -11.98 15.83 -12.29
CA GLU A 118 -13.07 16.00 -13.26
C GLU A 118 -14.13 16.97 -12.73
N GLU A 119 -14.77 17.74 -13.61
CA GLU A 119 -15.73 18.77 -13.20
C GLU A 119 -16.88 18.20 -12.35
N ALA A 120 -17.38 17.02 -12.72
CA ALA A 120 -18.43 16.31 -11.99
C ALA A 120 -18.02 15.96 -10.56
N ASP A 121 -16.77 15.53 -10.37
CA ASP A 121 -16.19 15.21 -9.07
C ASP A 121 -15.95 16.48 -8.26
N GLY A 122 -15.49 17.55 -8.92
CA GLY A 122 -15.37 18.88 -8.33
C GLY A 122 -16.70 19.44 -7.80
N VAL A 123 -17.83 19.16 -8.45
CA VAL A 123 -19.16 19.53 -7.91
C VAL A 123 -19.43 18.83 -6.58
N ARG A 124 -19.08 17.55 -6.45
CA ARG A 124 -19.29 16.77 -5.21
C ARG A 124 -18.31 17.15 -4.10
N LEU A 125 -17.07 17.48 -4.45
CA LEU A 125 -16.01 17.78 -3.48
C LEU A 125 -16.08 19.18 -2.89
N ARG A 126 -16.58 20.18 -3.64
CA ARG A 126 -16.72 21.56 -3.16
C ARG A 126 -17.47 21.73 -1.83
N PRO A 127 -18.64 21.11 -1.59
CA PRO A 127 -19.29 21.21 -0.28
C PRO A 127 -18.43 20.63 0.86
N LEU A 128 -17.72 19.52 0.61
CA LEU A 128 -16.82 18.91 1.61
C LEU A 128 -15.61 19.82 1.89
N ALA A 129 -14.99 20.39 0.85
CA ALA A 129 -13.89 21.35 0.98
C ALA A 129 -14.32 22.58 1.79
N LYS A 130 -15.52 23.11 1.51
CA LYS A 130 -16.09 24.23 2.26
C LYS A 130 -16.27 23.88 3.73
N ASP A 131 -16.90 22.75 4.03
CA ASP A 131 -17.16 22.33 5.41
C ASP A 131 -15.86 22.10 6.18
N LEU A 132 -14.86 21.48 5.54
CA LEU A 132 -13.52 21.30 6.11
C LEU A 132 -12.86 22.63 6.48
N LEU A 133 -12.79 23.58 5.54
CA LEU A 133 -12.14 24.88 5.76
C LEU A 133 -12.91 25.72 6.81
N CYS A 134 -14.24 25.69 6.79
CA CYS A 134 -15.05 26.32 7.84
C CYS A 134 -14.79 25.70 9.21
N SER A 135 -14.67 24.37 9.30
CA SER A 135 -14.36 23.68 10.54
C SER A 135 -12.97 24.04 11.08
N LEU A 136 -11.97 24.15 10.18
CA LEU A 136 -10.62 24.61 10.55
C LEU A 136 -10.66 26.02 11.15
N GLU A 137 -11.42 26.95 10.57
CA GLU A 137 -11.53 28.31 11.12
C GLU A 137 -12.20 28.32 12.50
N VAL A 138 -13.18 27.44 12.74
CA VAL A 138 -13.77 27.26 14.07
C VAL A 138 -12.72 26.76 15.06
N VAL A 139 -11.95 25.73 14.71
CA VAL A 139 -10.84 25.20 15.54
C VAL A 139 -9.84 26.32 15.87
N ARG A 140 -9.44 27.11 14.87
CA ARG A 140 -8.51 28.22 15.07
C ARG A 140 -9.06 29.25 16.05
N MET A 141 -10.32 29.62 15.91
CA MET A 141 -10.99 30.58 16.78
C MET A 141 -11.03 30.11 18.24
N VAL A 142 -11.46 28.86 18.49
CA VAL A 142 -11.58 28.35 19.87
C VAL A 142 -10.21 28.13 20.55
N LEU A 143 -9.20 27.68 19.81
CA LEU A 143 -7.85 27.50 20.33
C LEU A 143 -7.19 28.84 20.64
N ARG A 144 -7.36 29.84 19.75
CA ARG A 144 -6.87 31.21 19.96
C ARG A 144 -7.55 31.88 21.17
N GLU A 145 -8.84 31.62 21.38
CA GLU A 145 -9.55 32.12 22.56
C GLU A 145 -9.00 31.51 23.86
N GLN A 146 -8.76 30.19 23.88
CA GLN A 146 -8.21 29.54 25.08
C GLN A 146 -6.77 29.99 25.37
N SER A 147 -5.92 30.14 24.34
CA SER A 147 -4.53 30.58 24.51
C SER A 147 -4.42 31.97 25.16
N LEU A 148 -5.45 32.81 25.02
CA LEU A 148 -5.52 34.15 25.60
C LEU A 148 -6.23 34.22 26.96
N ASN A 149 -7.00 33.22 27.36
CA ASN A 149 -7.86 33.33 28.54
C ASN A 149 -7.37 32.49 29.73
N GLN A 150 -6.94 31.23 29.53
CA GLN A 150 -6.50 30.37 30.63
C GLN A 150 -5.51 29.29 30.17
N PRO A 151 -4.34 29.16 30.84
CA PRO A 151 -3.57 27.92 30.79
C PRO A 151 -4.28 26.85 31.63
N GLY A 152 -4.90 25.87 30.98
CA GLY A 152 -5.65 24.80 31.63
C GLY A 152 -5.97 23.66 30.66
N PRO A 153 -6.70 22.62 31.10
CA PRO A 153 -7.12 21.53 30.23
C PRO A 153 -8.01 22.06 29.09
N TYR A 154 -7.98 21.38 27.94
CA TYR A 154 -8.81 21.75 26.78
C TYR A 154 -10.30 21.73 27.14
N SER A 155 -11.02 22.76 26.73
CA SER A 155 -12.45 22.88 26.99
C SER A 155 -13.26 21.88 26.17
N GLU A 156 -14.48 21.57 26.62
CA GLU A 156 -15.44 20.75 25.86
C GLU A 156 -15.80 21.38 24.49
N THR A 157 -15.73 22.70 24.36
CA THR A 157 -15.91 23.39 23.08
C THR A 157 -14.80 23.06 22.09
N ILE A 158 -13.54 23.04 22.56
CA ILE A 158 -12.38 22.67 21.74
C ILE A 158 -12.45 21.19 21.38
N ARG A 159 -12.74 20.32 22.34
CA ARG A 159 -12.89 18.88 22.11
C ARG A 159 -13.89 18.59 20.98
N ARG A 160 -15.08 19.19 21.03
CA ARG A 160 -16.10 19.04 19.98
C ARG A 160 -15.68 19.63 18.63
N ALA A 161 -15.00 20.77 18.62
CA ALA A 161 -14.51 21.38 17.38
C ALA A 161 -13.45 20.50 16.71
N LEU A 162 -12.51 19.94 17.49
CA LEU A 162 -11.46 19.05 17.00
C LEU A 162 -12.04 17.73 16.46
N ILE A 163 -13.00 17.12 17.15
CA ILE A 163 -13.67 15.91 16.65
C ILE A 163 -14.37 16.20 15.31
N ARG A 164 -15.09 17.31 15.21
CA ARG A 164 -15.78 17.69 13.98
C ARG A 164 -14.80 17.94 12.83
N PHE A 165 -13.70 18.61 13.11
CA PHE A 165 -12.62 18.82 12.13
C PHE A 165 -11.99 17.51 11.68
N ASP A 166 -11.65 16.59 12.59
CA ASP A 166 -11.02 15.32 12.25
C ASP A 166 -11.91 14.42 11.37
N VAL A 167 -13.22 14.39 11.64
CA VAL A 167 -14.22 13.68 10.80
C VAL A 167 -14.31 14.30 9.40
N LEU A 168 -14.49 15.62 9.32
CA LEU A 168 -14.60 16.30 8.02
C LEU A 168 -13.32 16.18 7.18
N PHE A 169 -12.16 16.20 7.84
CA PHE A 169 -10.88 16.00 7.18
C PHE A 169 -10.81 14.60 6.57
N ALA A 170 -11.20 13.57 7.32
CA ALA A 170 -11.19 12.19 6.84
C ALA A 170 -12.18 11.95 5.69
N GLU A 171 -13.39 12.52 5.78
CA GLU A 171 -14.40 12.47 4.72
C GLU A 171 -13.91 13.12 3.42
N PHE A 172 -13.27 14.29 3.54
CA PHE A 172 -12.69 15.00 2.39
C PHE A 172 -11.52 14.21 1.79
N GLU A 173 -10.59 13.74 2.62
CA GLU A 173 -9.40 12.96 2.20
C GLU A 173 -9.82 11.72 1.40
N LEU A 174 -10.76 10.92 1.93
CA LEU A 174 -11.28 9.74 1.24
C LEU A 174 -11.94 10.11 -0.09
N SER A 175 -12.81 11.11 -0.09
CA SER A 175 -13.56 11.49 -1.28
C SER A 175 -12.65 12.06 -2.38
N TYR A 176 -11.66 12.87 -1.98
CA TYR A 176 -10.71 13.51 -2.88
C TYR A 176 -9.80 12.48 -3.54
N VAL A 177 -9.13 11.63 -2.75
CA VAL A 177 -8.23 10.60 -3.29
C VAL A 177 -8.99 9.60 -4.16
N SER A 178 -10.22 9.23 -3.79
CA SER A 178 -11.04 8.32 -4.60
C SER A 178 -11.50 8.93 -5.93
N SER A 179 -11.48 10.26 -6.07
CA SER A 179 -11.77 10.96 -7.34
C SER A 179 -10.53 11.07 -8.22
N LEU A 180 -9.32 11.03 -7.63
CA LEU A 180 -8.05 11.10 -8.37
C LEU A 180 -7.58 9.72 -8.86
N VAL A 181 -7.82 8.68 -8.06
CA VAL A 181 -7.32 7.33 -8.35
C VAL A 181 -8.38 6.27 -8.09
N SER A 182 -8.39 5.25 -8.96
CA SER A 182 -9.16 4.03 -8.73
C SER A 182 -8.72 3.35 -7.43
N VAL A 183 -9.55 3.47 -6.41
CA VAL A 183 -9.38 2.78 -5.14
C VAL A 183 -9.72 1.30 -5.27
N LYS A 184 -8.99 0.45 -4.52
CA LYS A 184 -9.22 -1.00 -4.53
C LYS A 184 -10.58 -1.35 -3.91
N SER A 185 -11.28 -2.29 -4.52
CA SER A 185 -12.50 -2.86 -3.93
C SER A 185 -12.16 -3.73 -2.71
N PRO A 186 -13.10 -3.97 -1.78
CA PRO A 186 -12.88 -4.91 -0.68
C PRO A 186 -12.43 -6.29 -1.17
N GLU A 187 -13.02 -6.79 -2.25
CA GLU A 187 -12.70 -8.09 -2.85
C GLU A 187 -11.28 -8.10 -3.43
N GLU A 188 -10.83 -7.01 -4.06
CA GLU A 188 -9.44 -6.88 -4.53
C GLU A 188 -8.44 -6.90 -3.38
N ILE A 189 -8.77 -6.25 -2.26
CA ILE A 189 -7.94 -6.24 -1.05
C ILE A 189 -7.84 -7.65 -0.47
N TYR A 190 -8.97 -8.35 -0.31
CA TYR A 190 -8.98 -9.74 0.19
C TYR A 190 -8.14 -10.66 -0.69
N ARG A 191 -8.30 -10.58 -2.02
CA ARG A 191 -7.50 -11.38 -2.96
C ARG A 191 -6.02 -11.06 -2.89
N GLN A 192 -5.65 -9.79 -2.68
CA GLN A 192 -4.25 -9.41 -2.48
C GLN A 192 -3.72 -9.99 -1.16
N GLN A 193 -4.50 -9.98 -0.09
CA GLN A 193 -4.11 -10.57 1.20
C GLN A 193 -3.91 -12.09 1.09
N GLU A 194 -4.76 -12.82 0.36
CA GLU A 194 -4.53 -14.24 0.10
C GLU A 194 -3.17 -14.50 -0.58
N ILE A 195 -2.75 -13.60 -1.50
CA ILE A 195 -1.42 -13.68 -2.12
C ILE A 195 -0.32 -13.36 -1.12
N VAL A 196 -0.50 -12.36 -0.24
CA VAL A 196 0.46 -12.07 0.85
C VAL A 196 0.65 -13.32 1.72
N VAL A 197 -0.44 -13.98 2.12
CA VAL A 197 -0.37 -15.23 2.90
C VAL A 197 0.41 -16.30 2.15
N LEU A 198 0.12 -16.53 0.87
CA LEU A 198 0.88 -17.49 0.05
C LEU A 198 2.38 -17.16 0.02
N PHE A 199 2.73 -15.88 -0.12
CA PHE A 199 4.13 -15.45 -0.15
C PHE A 199 4.80 -15.63 1.21
N CYS A 200 4.12 -15.30 2.31
CA CYS A 200 4.62 -15.55 3.67
C CYS A 200 4.87 -17.04 3.90
N GLU A 201 3.92 -17.91 3.55
CA GLU A 201 4.06 -19.36 3.67
C GLU A 201 5.19 -19.91 2.78
N THR A 202 5.38 -19.32 1.60
CA THR A 202 6.48 -19.65 0.71
C THR A 202 7.83 -19.27 1.31
N VAL A 203 7.96 -18.07 1.87
CA VAL A 203 9.18 -17.59 2.53
C VAL A 203 9.48 -18.44 3.76
N ALA A 204 8.48 -18.72 4.62
CA ALA A 204 8.64 -19.56 5.79
C ALA A 204 9.13 -20.97 5.42
N ARG A 205 8.58 -21.56 4.35
CA ARG A 205 9.08 -22.84 3.81
C ARG A 205 10.50 -22.72 3.28
N ALA A 206 10.81 -21.67 2.52
CA ALA A 206 12.14 -21.47 1.94
C ALA A 206 13.22 -21.30 3.02
N LEU A 207 12.93 -20.59 4.11
CA LEU A 207 13.78 -20.48 5.29
C LEU A 207 14.01 -21.85 5.94
N LYS A 208 12.94 -22.63 6.17
CA LYS A 208 13.03 -23.99 6.75
C LYS A 208 13.86 -24.96 5.89
N LEU A 209 13.81 -24.81 4.57
CA LEU A 209 14.59 -25.63 3.63
C LEU A 209 16.01 -25.09 3.40
N GLY A 210 16.37 -23.95 3.99
CA GLY A 210 17.67 -23.30 3.79
C GLY A 210 17.86 -22.73 2.38
N TYR A 211 16.77 -22.47 1.65
CA TYR A 211 16.80 -21.82 0.35
C TYR A 211 17.03 -20.31 0.45
N LEU A 212 16.49 -19.72 1.52
CA LEU A 212 16.68 -18.32 1.89
C LEU A 212 17.28 -18.28 3.30
N THR A 213 18.02 -17.24 3.63
CA THR A 213 18.45 -16.94 5.00
C THR A 213 17.70 -15.74 5.54
N GLN A 214 17.58 -15.64 6.86
CA GLN A 214 16.95 -14.48 7.50
C GLN A 214 17.70 -13.18 7.18
N GLU A 215 19.04 -13.23 7.10
CA GLU A 215 19.88 -12.10 6.71
C GLU A 215 19.50 -11.53 5.33
N MET A 216 19.13 -12.38 4.37
CA MET A 216 18.68 -11.92 3.06
C MET A 216 17.38 -11.12 3.17
N ILE A 217 16.45 -11.57 4.03
CA ILE A 217 15.15 -10.92 4.25
C ILE A 217 15.35 -9.58 4.95
N ASP A 218 16.10 -9.57 6.06
CA ASP A 218 16.36 -8.37 6.86
C ASP A 218 17.16 -7.32 6.10
N GLY A 219 18.09 -7.79 5.25
CA GLY A 219 18.88 -6.95 4.34
C GLY A 219 18.12 -6.46 3.11
N TYR A 220 16.86 -6.86 2.91
CA TYR A 220 16.06 -6.55 1.72
C TYR A 220 16.81 -6.85 0.41
N GLU A 221 17.44 -8.04 0.33
CA GLU A 221 18.27 -8.42 -0.80
C GLU A 221 17.51 -8.31 -2.14
N PRO A 222 18.01 -7.56 -3.15
CA PRO A 222 17.27 -7.25 -4.37
C PRO A 222 16.79 -8.49 -5.16
N GLN A 223 17.55 -9.59 -5.08
CA GLN A 223 17.20 -10.87 -5.72
C GLN A 223 15.87 -11.46 -5.23
N LEU A 224 15.45 -11.15 -3.99
CA LEU A 224 14.21 -11.65 -3.41
C LEU A 224 12.98 -11.20 -4.19
N MET A 225 13.06 -10.06 -4.90
CA MET A 225 12.00 -9.60 -5.78
C MET A 225 11.70 -10.58 -6.91
N PHE A 226 12.69 -11.37 -7.34
CA PHE A 226 12.54 -12.40 -8.37
C PHE A 226 12.29 -13.77 -7.76
N THR A 227 13.06 -14.09 -6.72
CA THR A 227 13.06 -15.43 -6.13
C THR A 227 11.75 -15.75 -5.42
N ILE A 228 11.20 -14.83 -4.63
CA ILE A 228 9.96 -15.07 -3.88
C ILE A 228 8.76 -15.30 -4.82
N PRO A 229 8.48 -14.47 -5.84
CA PRO A 229 7.35 -14.72 -6.74
C PRO A 229 7.46 -16.05 -7.48
N ARG A 230 8.65 -16.43 -7.94
CA ARG A 230 8.87 -17.70 -8.65
C ARG A 230 8.62 -18.91 -7.74
N LEU A 231 9.14 -18.87 -6.50
CA LEU A 231 8.87 -19.91 -5.50
C LEU A 231 7.39 -19.93 -5.08
N ALA A 232 6.73 -18.77 -5.04
CA ALA A 232 5.32 -18.67 -4.67
C ALA A 232 4.41 -19.28 -5.73
N ILE A 233 4.76 -19.16 -7.02
CA ILE A 233 4.06 -19.86 -8.11
C ILE A 233 4.16 -21.38 -7.93
N ILE A 234 5.36 -21.91 -7.62
CA ILE A 234 5.53 -23.35 -7.36
C ILE A 234 4.70 -23.77 -6.14
N SER A 235 4.82 -23.04 -5.04
CA SER A 235 4.16 -23.36 -3.78
C SER A 235 2.64 -23.27 -3.90
N GLY A 236 2.10 -22.26 -4.57
CA GLY A 236 0.65 -22.09 -4.74
C GLY A 236 0.03 -23.10 -5.71
N LEU A 237 0.78 -23.60 -6.69
CA LEU A 237 0.25 -24.61 -7.63
C LEU A 237 0.36 -26.05 -7.11
N LEU A 238 1.34 -26.34 -6.25
CA LEU A 238 1.65 -27.71 -5.81
C LEU A 238 1.38 -27.96 -4.32
N ILE A 239 1.72 -27.00 -3.44
CA ILE A 239 1.72 -27.19 -1.98
C ILE A 239 0.42 -26.66 -1.37
N TYR A 240 -0.07 -25.52 -1.86
CA TYR A 240 -1.28 -24.85 -1.37
C TYR A 240 -2.36 -24.77 -2.46
N PRO A 241 -2.90 -25.91 -2.93
CA PRO A 241 -3.84 -25.96 -4.06
C PRO A 241 -5.16 -25.24 -3.80
N ASP A 242 -5.55 -25.07 -2.53
CA ASP A 242 -6.77 -24.36 -2.12
C ASP A 242 -6.56 -22.84 -1.95
N GLY A 243 -5.34 -22.36 -2.11
CA GLY A 243 -4.95 -20.96 -1.92
C GLY A 243 -5.30 -20.02 -3.10
N PRO A 244 -4.65 -18.85 -3.21
CA PRO A 244 -4.98 -17.83 -4.22
C PRO A 244 -4.72 -18.28 -5.67
N LEU A 245 -3.94 -19.34 -5.87
CA LEU A 245 -3.67 -19.96 -7.17
C LEU A 245 -4.53 -21.21 -7.42
N ASN A 246 -5.69 -21.33 -6.75
CA ASN A 246 -6.63 -22.41 -7.00
C ASN A 246 -7.24 -22.32 -8.40
N LEU A 247 -6.72 -23.13 -9.33
CA LEU A 247 -7.15 -23.18 -10.74
C LEU A 247 -8.40 -24.06 -10.99
N GLU A 248 -9.08 -24.53 -9.94
CA GLU A 248 -10.44 -25.09 -10.04
C GLU A 248 -11.49 -23.98 -10.03
N ARG A 249 -11.17 -22.81 -9.45
CA ARG A 249 -11.97 -21.59 -9.52
C ARG A 249 -11.96 -21.02 -10.93
N ARG A 250 -12.97 -20.20 -11.25
CA ARG A 250 -13.05 -19.51 -12.55
C ARG A 250 -11.96 -18.41 -12.66
N PRO A 251 -11.50 -18.05 -13.87
CA PRO A 251 -10.50 -16.99 -14.04
C PRO A 251 -10.89 -15.64 -13.42
N GLU A 252 -12.19 -15.34 -13.36
CA GLU A 252 -12.73 -14.10 -12.78
C GLU A 252 -12.71 -14.10 -11.24
N GLU A 253 -12.59 -15.29 -10.64
CA GLU A 253 -12.55 -15.47 -9.18
C GLU A 253 -11.13 -15.35 -8.63
N ILE A 254 -10.12 -15.52 -9.49
CA ILE A 254 -8.69 -15.38 -9.16
C ILE A 254 -8.30 -13.89 -9.19
N SER A 255 -7.28 -13.52 -8.41
CA SER A 255 -6.71 -12.18 -8.43
C SER A 255 -6.35 -11.72 -9.85
N ARG A 256 -6.61 -10.43 -10.13
CA ARG A 256 -6.27 -9.75 -11.40
C ARG A 256 -4.80 -9.90 -11.81
N VAL A 257 -3.92 -10.07 -10.83
CA VAL A 257 -2.48 -10.26 -11.02
C VAL A 257 -2.19 -11.60 -11.72
N PHE A 258 -2.95 -12.66 -11.42
CA PHE A 258 -2.72 -14.00 -11.95
C PHE A 258 -3.71 -14.42 -13.05
N SER A 259 -4.89 -13.80 -13.12
CA SER A 259 -5.94 -14.12 -14.10
C SER A 259 -5.45 -14.14 -15.57
N PRO A 260 -4.61 -13.20 -16.05
CA PRO A 260 -4.06 -13.22 -17.41
C PRO A 260 -3.24 -14.48 -17.74
N PHE A 261 -2.70 -15.14 -16.71
CA PHE A 261 -1.82 -16.31 -16.84
C PHE A 261 -2.54 -17.63 -16.60
N TYR A 262 -3.87 -17.64 -16.42
CA TYR A 262 -4.65 -18.81 -16.01
C TYR A 262 -4.33 -20.08 -16.82
N VAL A 263 -4.33 -19.98 -18.15
CA VAL A 263 -4.05 -21.11 -19.05
C VAL A 263 -2.60 -21.61 -18.90
N LEU A 264 -1.66 -20.70 -18.73
CA LEU A 264 -0.25 -21.03 -18.55
C LEU A 264 0.00 -21.67 -17.18
N LEU A 265 -0.56 -21.10 -16.12
CA LEU A 265 -0.51 -21.65 -14.75
C LEU A 265 -1.10 -23.06 -14.70
N ARG A 266 -2.18 -23.34 -15.45
CA ARG A 266 -2.76 -24.68 -15.55
C ARG A 266 -1.79 -25.68 -16.20
N LYS A 267 -1.09 -25.27 -17.27
CA LYS A 267 -0.05 -26.11 -17.90
C LYS A 267 1.14 -26.34 -16.97
N ILE A 268 1.61 -25.31 -16.28
CA ILE A 268 2.68 -25.40 -15.28
C ILE A 268 2.29 -26.39 -14.17
N ARG A 269 1.09 -26.25 -13.60
CA ARG A 269 0.57 -27.16 -12.56
C ARG A 269 0.55 -28.61 -13.01
N ASP A 270 0.04 -28.88 -14.20
CA ASP A 270 -0.07 -30.23 -14.73
C ASP A 270 1.31 -30.88 -14.92
N LEU A 271 2.33 -30.08 -15.30
CA LEU A 271 3.73 -30.54 -15.38
C LEU A 271 4.38 -30.72 -14.01
N LEU A 272 4.14 -29.79 -13.07
CA LEU A 272 4.66 -29.87 -11.69
C LEU A 272 4.18 -31.13 -10.96
N ARG A 273 2.89 -31.51 -11.14
CA ARG A 273 2.31 -32.73 -10.54
C ARG A 273 2.95 -34.03 -11.04
N VAL A 274 3.65 -33.97 -12.17
CA VAL A 274 4.28 -35.12 -12.82
C VAL A 274 5.75 -35.24 -12.39
N LEU A 275 6.33 -34.25 -11.72
CA LEU A 275 7.71 -34.30 -11.23
C LEU A 275 7.87 -35.20 -10.00
N SER A 276 9.01 -35.88 -9.92
CA SER A 276 9.51 -36.50 -8.69
C SER A 276 10.04 -35.44 -7.71
N LYS A 277 10.31 -35.85 -6.46
CA LYS A 277 10.83 -34.95 -5.42
C LYS A 277 12.22 -34.43 -5.78
N GLU A 278 13.06 -35.26 -6.39
CA GLU A 278 14.41 -34.92 -6.81
C GLU A 278 14.40 -33.94 -8.00
N GLU A 279 13.50 -34.15 -8.97
CA GLU A 279 13.31 -33.25 -10.10
C GLU A 279 12.73 -31.89 -9.65
N LEU A 280 11.81 -31.89 -8.69
CA LEU A 280 11.27 -30.68 -8.09
C LEU A 280 12.36 -29.90 -7.34
N TYR A 281 13.21 -30.58 -6.57
CA TYR A 281 14.35 -29.96 -5.89
C TYR A 281 15.32 -29.30 -6.88
N LYS A 282 15.61 -29.94 -8.00
CA LYS A 282 16.41 -29.34 -9.09
C LYS A 282 15.76 -28.08 -9.65
N LEU A 283 14.45 -28.11 -9.90
CA LEU A 283 13.70 -26.94 -10.40
C LEU A 283 13.73 -25.80 -9.38
N GLU A 284 13.46 -26.07 -8.11
CA GLU A 284 13.50 -25.06 -7.04
C GLU A 284 14.89 -24.43 -6.94
N LYS A 285 15.96 -25.24 -6.96
CA LYS A 285 17.34 -24.73 -6.96
C LYS A 285 17.65 -23.86 -8.18
N ARG A 286 17.11 -24.19 -9.35
CA ARG A 286 17.29 -23.39 -10.56
C ARG A 286 16.56 -22.04 -10.47
N VAL A 287 15.38 -22.02 -9.86
CA VAL A 287 14.62 -20.79 -9.60
C VAL A 287 15.37 -19.84 -8.66
N LEU A 288 16.17 -20.38 -7.72
CA LEU A 288 16.98 -19.58 -6.78
C LEU A 288 18.23 -18.97 -7.41
N ASN A 289 18.92 -19.69 -8.31
CA ASN A 289 20.32 -19.43 -8.65
C ASN A 289 20.57 -18.45 -9.82
N GLU A 290 19.58 -18.08 -10.63
CA GLU A 290 19.82 -17.27 -11.85
C GLU A 290 19.71 -15.74 -11.66
N CYS A 291 19.83 -15.21 -10.43
CA CYS A 291 20.08 -13.77 -10.23
C CYS A 291 21.55 -13.37 -10.41
N THR A 292 22.47 -14.33 -10.56
CA THR A 292 23.89 -14.07 -10.85
C THR A 292 24.28 -14.69 -12.20
N ALA A 293 24.55 -13.85 -13.19
CA ALA A 293 25.10 -14.18 -14.51
C ALA A 293 24.12 -14.77 -15.56
N ASP A 294 23.26 -13.92 -16.11
CA ASP A 294 23.12 -13.74 -17.57
C ASP A 294 22.15 -12.57 -17.87
N SER A 295 22.57 -11.36 -17.47
CA SER A 295 22.03 -10.12 -18.04
C SER A 295 22.60 -9.91 -19.44
N GLN A 296 22.34 -10.85 -20.36
CA GLN A 296 22.51 -10.61 -21.77
C GLN A 296 21.17 -10.05 -22.28
N PRO A 297 21.08 -8.79 -22.74
CA PRO A 297 19.86 -8.33 -23.39
C PRO A 297 19.67 -9.16 -24.65
N CYS A 298 18.59 -9.94 -24.72
CA CYS A 298 18.21 -10.64 -25.94
C CYS A 298 17.82 -9.62 -27.02
N ARG A 299 18.83 -8.98 -27.64
CA ARG A 299 18.71 -8.36 -28.96
C ARG A 299 18.77 -9.47 -30.00
N ASN A 300 17.65 -9.66 -30.69
CA ASN A 300 17.52 -10.28 -32.00
C ASN A 300 18.10 -11.70 -32.14
N ARG A 301 17.36 -12.70 -31.67
CA ARG A 301 17.18 -13.94 -32.43
C ARG A 301 15.71 -14.31 -32.39
N GLU A 302 15.14 -14.51 -33.57
CA GLU A 302 13.78 -14.99 -33.82
C GLU A 302 13.55 -16.30 -33.04
N CYS A 303 13.08 -16.18 -31.80
CA CYS A 303 12.43 -17.29 -31.11
C CYS A 303 11.00 -17.32 -31.62
N ALA A 304 10.74 -18.21 -32.57
CA ALA A 304 9.40 -18.57 -32.98
C ALA A 304 8.62 -19.06 -31.76
N CYS A 305 7.82 -18.17 -31.18
CA CYS A 305 6.65 -18.57 -30.42
C CYS A 305 5.81 -19.50 -31.32
N PRO A 306 5.28 -20.64 -30.85
CA PRO A 306 4.12 -21.22 -31.49
C PRO A 306 2.99 -20.20 -31.32
N SER A 307 2.72 -19.48 -32.40
CA SER A 307 1.64 -18.52 -32.51
C SER A 307 0.33 -19.18 -32.10
N VAL A 308 -0.38 -18.51 -31.19
CA VAL A 308 -1.77 -18.80 -30.85
C VAL A 308 -2.58 -18.84 -32.15
N PRO A 309 -3.27 -19.94 -32.49
CA PRO A 309 -4.18 -19.92 -33.62
C PRO A 309 -5.37 -19.00 -33.29
N ARG A 310 -5.61 -18.00 -34.13
CA ARG A 310 -6.85 -17.21 -34.11
C ARG A 310 -8.04 -18.15 -34.37
N PRO A 311 -9.22 -17.92 -33.78
CA PRO A 311 -10.38 -18.77 -34.01
C PRO A 311 -10.88 -18.59 -35.44
N PHE A 312 -10.87 -19.67 -36.21
CA PHE A 312 -11.57 -19.74 -37.49
C PHE A 312 -13.05 -19.97 -37.19
N VAL A 313 -13.89 -19.00 -37.57
CA VAL A 313 -15.35 -19.14 -37.51
C VAL A 313 -15.77 -19.98 -38.71
N GLN A 314 -16.23 -21.21 -38.46
CA GLN A 314 -17.13 -21.92 -39.35
C GLN A 314 -18.22 -22.61 -38.53
N ALA A 315 -19.46 -22.28 -38.88
CA ALA A 315 -20.69 -22.76 -38.29
C ALA A 315 -21.05 -24.17 -38.80
N SER A 316 -21.93 -24.85 -38.04
CA SER A 316 -22.70 -26.09 -38.34
C SER A 316 -21.84 -27.37 -38.40
N ASP A 317 -22.20 -28.52 -37.83
CA ASP A 317 -23.52 -29.02 -37.41
C ASP A 317 -23.39 -30.18 -36.38
N SER A 318 -24.42 -30.28 -35.53
CA SER A 318 -24.97 -31.44 -34.80
C SER A 318 -24.10 -32.60 -34.24
N ALA A 319 -24.35 -32.84 -32.95
CA ALA A 319 -24.54 -34.15 -32.30
C ALA A 319 -23.32 -35.07 -32.03
N GLN A 320 -22.86 -35.09 -30.78
CA GLN A 320 -22.89 -36.30 -29.95
C GLN A 320 -22.56 -36.00 -28.48
N ARG A 321 -23.51 -36.40 -27.62
CA ARG A 321 -23.43 -36.47 -26.18
C ARG A 321 -22.82 -37.84 -25.84
N GLY A 322 -21.74 -37.90 -25.06
CA GLY A 322 -21.32 -39.17 -24.44
C GLY A 322 -19.85 -39.28 -24.03
N MET A 323 -19.66 -39.61 -22.75
CA MET A 323 -18.49 -40.23 -22.11
C MET A 323 -17.29 -39.34 -21.77
N PHE A 324 -17.35 -38.77 -20.56
CA PHE A 324 -16.15 -38.66 -19.71
C PHE A 324 -15.77 -40.08 -19.28
N THR A 325 -14.75 -40.66 -19.90
CA THR A 325 -14.05 -41.81 -19.34
C THR A 325 -12.91 -41.30 -18.47
N ASP A 326 -12.90 -41.72 -17.21
CA ASP A 326 -11.76 -41.56 -16.31
C ASP A 326 -10.55 -42.28 -16.91
N ILE A 327 -9.68 -41.52 -17.57
CA ILE A 327 -8.37 -42.01 -18.01
C ILE A 327 -7.49 -42.13 -16.76
N PRO A 328 -6.85 -43.29 -16.49
CA PRO A 328 -6.00 -43.47 -15.33
C PRO A 328 -4.91 -42.39 -15.28
N LEU A 329 -4.64 -41.82 -14.10
CA LEU A 329 -3.59 -40.80 -13.90
C LEU A 329 -2.26 -41.20 -14.56
N ASN A 330 -1.94 -42.49 -14.58
CA ASN A 330 -0.71 -43.05 -15.15
C ASN A 330 -0.56 -42.82 -16.66
N SER A 331 -1.65 -42.84 -17.44
CA SER A 331 -1.60 -42.61 -18.88
C SER A 331 -1.33 -41.14 -19.20
N ARG A 332 -2.01 -40.21 -18.51
CA ARG A 332 -1.75 -38.77 -18.63
C ARG A 332 -0.35 -38.39 -18.17
N TRP A 333 0.16 -39.06 -17.13
CA TRP A 333 1.52 -38.87 -16.61
C TRP A 333 2.59 -39.21 -17.66
N LEU A 334 2.44 -40.37 -18.33
CA LEU A 334 3.35 -40.79 -19.41
C LEU A 334 3.23 -39.90 -20.65
N GLU A 335 2.02 -39.51 -21.02
CA GLU A 335 1.78 -38.62 -22.17
C GLU A 335 2.40 -37.24 -21.97
N LEU A 336 2.31 -36.67 -20.77
CA LEU A 336 2.90 -35.37 -20.46
C LEU A 336 4.44 -35.42 -20.47
N ARG A 337 5.03 -36.46 -19.86
CA ARG A 337 6.49 -36.67 -19.91
C ARG A 337 6.98 -36.94 -21.33
N GLY A 338 6.21 -37.68 -22.13
CA GLY A 338 6.54 -38.03 -23.51
C GLY A 338 6.59 -36.86 -24.49
N ARG A 339 6.07 -35.68 -24.12
CA ARG A 339 6.19 -34.45 -24.93
C ARG A 339 7.59 -33.83 -24.90
N TYR A 340 8.44 -34.25 -23.96
CA TYR A 340 9.78 -33.72 -23.76
C TYR A 340 10.83 -34.76 -24.13
N ARG A 341 11.95 -34.33 -24.72
CA ARG A 341 13.02 -35.24 -25.14
C ARG A 341 13.75 -35.85 -23.94
N ASN A 342 13.87 -35.08 -22.86
CA ASN A 342 14.50 -35.51 -21.61
C ASN A 342 13.92 -34.70 -20.42
N ILE A 343 14.27 -35.11 -19.20
CA ILE A 343 13.79 -34.49 -17.95
C ILE A 343 14.33 -33.06 -17.78
N GLU A 344 15.58 -32.79 -18.18
CA GLU A 344 16.18 -31.46 -18.07
C GLU A 344 15.48 -30.44 -18.99
N ASP A 345 15.04 -30.84 -20.18
CA ASP A 345 14.22 -30.01 -21.09
C ASP A 345 12.88 -29.64 -20.44
N MET A 346 12.26 -30.58 -19.73
CA MET A 346 11.00 -30.34 -19.01
C MET A 346 11.21 -29.39 -17.83
N ILE A 347 12.27 -29.60 -17.02
CA ILE A 347 12.65 -28.71 -15.91
C ILE A 347 12.97 -27.31 -16.44
N HIS A 348 13.75 -27.20 -17.52
CA HIS A 348 14.07 -25.94 -18.16
C HIS A 348 12.82 -25.23 -18.69
N THR A 349 11.91 -25.96 -19.34
CA THR A 349 10.64 -25.40 -19.82
C THR A 349 9.79 -24.88 -18.65
N LEU A 350 9.69 -25.65 -17.56
CA LEU A 350 9.00 -25.23 -16.34
C LEU A 350 9.61 -23.96 -15.76
N PHE A 351 10.94 -23.91 -15.64
CA PHE A 351 11.67 -22.74 -15.20
C PHE A 351 11.35 -21.51 -16.08
N VAL A 352 11.48 -21.63 -17.40
CA VAL A 352 11.20 -20.52 -18.34
C VAL A 352 9.75 -20.05 -18.21
N CYS A 353 8.77 -20.95 -18.08
CA CYS A 353 7.38 -20.57 -17.92
C CYS A 353 7.11 -19.88 -16.56
N ILE A 354 7.67 -20.39 -15.46
CA ILE A 354 7.51 -19.81 -14.13
C ILE A 354 8.17 -18.43 -14.06
N SER A 355 9.41 -18.32 -14.53
CA SER A 355 10.15 -17.06 -14.62
C SER A 355 9.40 -16.07 -15.52
N GLY A 356 8.94 -16.49 -16.69
CA GLY A 356 8.18 -15.64 -17.60
C GLY A 356 6.87 -15.10 -17.00
N VAL A 357 6.16 -15.88 -16.18
CA VAL A 357 5.00 -15.36 -15.42
C VAL A 357 5.47 -14.36 -14.37
N ALA A 358 6.44 -14.72 -13.52
CA ALA A 358 6.94 -13.86 -12.45
C ALA A 358 7.47 -12.50 -12.97
N ASP A 359 8.22 -12.51 -14.06
CA ASP A 359 8.79 -11.32 -14.68
C ASP A 359 7.66 -10.42 -15.27
N GLN A 360 6.61 -11.02 -15.83
CA GLN A 360 5.43 -10.28 -16.26
C GLN A 360 4.59 -9.74 -15.09
N LEU A 361 4.59 -10.40 -13.92
CA LEU A 361 3.99 -9.84 -12.70
C LEU A 361 4.75 -8.58 -12.26
N GLN A 362 6.08 -8.65 -12.26
CA GLN A 362 6.92 -7.51 -11.91
C GLN A 362 6.74 -6.35 -12.88
N THR A 363 6.59 -6.62 -14.18
CA THR A 363 6.48 -5.57 -15.20
C THR A 363 5.08 -4.95 -15.25
N ASN A 364 4.03 -5.78 -15.31
CA ASN A 364 2.65 -5.32 -15.54
C ASN A 364 1.91 -4.98 -14.24
N PHE A 365 2.33 -5.56 -13.11
CA PHE A 365 1.68 -5.39 -11.80
C PHE A 365 2.69 -4.92 -10.73
N ALA A 366 3.67 -4.11 -11.13
CA ALA A 366 4.79 -3.67 -10.30
C ALA A 366 4.36 -3.06 -8.96
N SER A 367 3.29 -2.25 -8.95
CA SER A 367 2.78 -1.61 -7.74
C SER A 367 2.18 -2.64 -6.76
N ASP A 368 1.31 -3.52 -7.25
CA ASP A 368 0.70 -4.59 -6.44
C ASP A 368 1.77 -5.55 -5.89
N LEU A 369 2.77 -5.92 -6.70
CA LEU A 369 3.83 -6.82 -6.27
C LEU A 369 4.74 -6.19 -5.20
N ARG A 370 5.10 -4.91 -5.35
CA ARG A 370 5.85 -4.17 -4.33
C ARG A 370 5.07 -4.11 -3.02
N SER A 371 3.77 -3.83 -3.08
CA SER A 371 2.89 -3.80 -1.92
C SER A 371 2.78 -5.15 -1.20
N ILE A 372 2.67 -6.24 -1.97
CA ILE A 372 2.68 -7.61 -1.44
C ILE A 372 4.02 -7.89 -0.75
N LEU A 373 5.15 -7.68 -1.41
CA LEU A 373 6.47 -7.98 -0.86
C LEU A 373 6.78 -7.15 0.39
N LYS A 374 6.42 -5.86 0.41
CA LYS A 374 6.55 -5.00 1.58
C LYS A 374 5.77 -5.55 2.79
N SER A 375 4.55 -6.01 2.55
CA SER A 375 3.72 -6.66 3.58
C SER A 375 4.36 -7.95 4.08
N VAL A 376 4.86 -8.79 3.16
CA VAL A 376 5.54 -10.06 3.48
C VAL A 376 6.79 -9.81 4.32
N PHE A 377 7.67 -8.89 3.92
CA PHE A 377 8.87 -8.58 4.67
C PHE A 377 8.54 -8.06 6.06
N LYS A 378 7.59 -7.12 6.17
CA LYS A 378 7.15 -6.62 7.48
C LYS A 378 6.66 -7.74 8.40
N ILE A 379 5.88 -8.70 7.88
CA ILE A 379 5.35 -9.82 8.68
C ILE A 379 6.47 -10.77 9.09
N VAL A 380 7.35 -11.14 8.15
CA VAL A 380 8.43 -12.10 8.39
C VAL A 380 9.48 -11.54 9.36
N THR A 381 9.80 -10.26 9.29
CA THR A 381 10.72 -9.61 10.24
C THR A 381 10.11 -9.49 11.63
N SER A 382 8.82 -9.12 11.73
CA SER A 382 8.13 -8.98 13.04
C SER A 382 7.98 -10.31 13.79
N GLN A 383 7.83 -11.43 13.07
CA GLN A 383 7.73 -12.76 13.70
C GLN A 383 9.03 -13.19 14.41
N VAL A 384 10.18 -12.65 13.98
CA VAL A 384 11.49 -12.95 14.60
C VAL A 384 11.65 -12.17 15.90
N GLU A 385 11.24 -10.90 15.94
CA GLU A 385 11.29 -10.07 17.16
C GLU A 385 10.46 -10.69 18.31
N GLU A 386 9.28 -11.26 18.01
CA GLU A 386 8.47 -11.95 19.02
C GLU A 386 9.14 -13.22 19.56
N LEU A 387 9.91 -13.95 18.74
CA LEU A 387 10.61 -15.16 19.16
C LEU A 387 11.88 -14.86 19.98
N GLU A 388 12.66 -13.83 19.62
CA GLU A 388 13.84 -13.43 20.38
C GLU A 388 13.51 -12.88 21.78
N VAL A 389 12.37 -12.18 21.92
CA VAL A 389 11.88 -11.72 23.22
C VAL A 389 11.46 -12.90 24.12
N THR A 390 11.01 -14.01 23.55
CA THR A 390 10.67 -15.20 24.34
C THR A 390 11.89 -16.01 24.79
N ASP A 391 13.00 -15.96 24.06
CA ASP A 391 14.20 -16.76 24.37
C ASP A 391 15.18 -16.04 25.31
N THR A 392 15.14 -14.70 25.37
CA THR A 392 15.97 -13.90 26.27
C THR A 392 15.40 -13.75 27.69
N GLY A 393 14.19 -14.27 27.96
CA GLY A 393 13.46 -14.09 29.21
C GLY A 393 13.51 -15.24 30.24
N ARG A 394 14.22 -16.35 29.99
CA ARG A 394 14.27 -17.50 30.93
C ARG A 394 15.69 -17.92 31.29
N ALA A 395 16.41 -17.04 31.98
CA ALA A 395 17.58 -17.44 32.75
C ALA A 395 17.71 -16.60 34.02
N THR A 396 16.82 -16.80 34.99
CA THR A 396 17.11 -16.48 36.39
C THR A 396 16.63 -17.61 37.30
N THR A 397 17.63 -18.39 37.73
CA THR A 397 17.77 -18.99 39.06
C THR A 397 16.52 -19.45 39.80
N ASP A 398 16.32 -20.77 39.83
CA ASP A 398 15.77 -21.41 41.03
C ASP A 398 16.55 -22.70 41.30
N LYS A 399 17.40 -22.67 42.34
CA LYS A 399 17.99 -23.88 42.92
C LYS A 399 17.01 -24.39 43.99
N PRO A 400 16.56 -25.66 43.96
CA PRO A 400 15.74 -26.18 45.03
C PRO A 400 16.60 -26.44 46.27
N GLN A 401 16.26 -25.80 47.37
CA GLN A 401 16.67 -26.26 48.70
C GLN A 401 15.77 -27.44 49.08
N LEU A 402 16.36 -28.64 49.17
CA LEU A 402 15.82 -29.74 49.94
C LEU A 402 16.80 -30.05 51.08
N TYR A 403 16.21 -30.37 52.23
CA TYR A 403 16.85 -30.85 53.45
C TYR A 403 17.87 -31.97 53.21
#